data_AF-A0A1X7TEB8-F1
#
_entry.id   AF-A0A1X7TEB8-F1
#
_cell.length_a   1.000
_cell.length_b   1.000
_cell.length_c   1.000
_cell.angle_alpha   90.00
_cell.angle_beta   90.00
_cell.angle_gamma   90.00
#
_symmetry.space_group_name_H-M   'P 1'
#
loop_
_entity.id
_entity.type
_entity.pdbx_description
1 polymer ?
#
loop_
_entity_poly.entity_id
_entity_poly.type
_entity_poly.pdbx_seq_one_letter_code
_entity_poly.pdbx_strand_id
1 'polypeptide(L)'
;MAPLPFVIQIQGDITKETTAKEITSHFEGSCADLVVCDGAPDVTGLHDLDEYIQSHLLLAALNITTHVLSIGGTFVSKIFRGKDVNLLFHQLSLFFSSVYCVKPRSSRNSSIESFVVCVNYNPPTGYIPSMDNPLLQTNAFNLSSLPEVNKSVVPFIACGDLSQFDSDMTYPLEEDCCLPPVQAPINPPYKMACTMKHGDITSAMNRLGLEDCDDSCTITDKSHEL
;
A
#
# COMPACT_ATOMS: atom_id res chain seq x y z
N MET A 1 10.52 11.70 16.47
CA MET A 1 9.06 11.64 16.73
C MET A 1 8.82 12.24 18.12
N ALA A 2 7.67 12.87 18.36
CA ALA A 2 7.33 13.31 19.71
C ALA A 2 6.96 12.09 20.58
N PRO A 3 7.28 12.08 21.89
CA PRO A 3 6.98 10.95 22.77
C PRO A 3 5.46 10.72 22.84
N LEU A 4 5.04 9.46 22.74
CA LEU A 4 3.65 9.04 22.78
C LEU A 4 3.40 8.22 24.05
N PRO A 5 2.29 8.44 24.77
CA PRO A 5 1.93 7.64 25.93
C PRO A 5 1.82 6.16 25.56
N PHE A 6 2.33 5.27 26.42
CA PHE A 6 2.30 3.81 26.25
C PHE A 6 3.05 3.27 25.01
N VAL A 7 3.89 4.10 24.37
CA VAL A 7 4.71 3.70 23.24
C VAL A 7 6.17 3.87 23.59
N ILE A 8 6.94 2.79 23.54
CA ILE A 8 8.40 2.84 23.60
C ILE A 8 8.89 3.25 22.21
N GLN A 9 9.67 4.32 22.13
CA GLN A 9 10.21 4.84 20.88
C GLN A 9 11.72 4.62 20.85
N ILE A 10 12.18 3.91 19.82
CA ILE A 10 13.60 3.65 19.58
C ILE A 10 14.00 4.44 18.34
N GLN A 11 15.04 5.26 18.46
CA GLN A 11 15.66 5.93 17.32
C GLN A 11 16.86 5.10 16.87
N GLY A 12 16.64 4.26 15.87
CA GLY A 12 17.66 3.37 15.33
C GLY A 12 17.57 3.21 13.82
N ASP A 13 18.59 2.59 13.27
CA ASP A 13 18.64 2.19 11.86
C ASP A 13 18.19 0.74 11.76
N ILE A 14 17.12 0.48 11.00
CA ILE A 14 16.54 -0.86 10.87
C ILE A 14 17.48 -1.86 10.19
N THR A 15 18.53 -1.40 9.51
CA THR A 15 19.54 -2.27 8.87
C THR A 15 20.61 -2.77 9.84
N LYS A 16 20.65 -2.24 11.08
CA LYS A 16 21.67 -2.60 12.07
C LYS A 16 21.15 -3.63 13.06
N GLU A 17 21.98 -4.63 13.34
CA GLU A 17 21.70 -5.67 14.34
C GLU A 17 21.54 -5.08 15.76
N THR A 18 22.21 -3.96 16.06
CA THR A 18 22.07 -3.25 17.35
C THR A 18 20.63 -2.84 17.61
N THR A 19 19.92 -2.36 16.58
CA THR A 19 18.54 -1.92 16.68
C THR A 19 17.60 -3.11 16.92
N ALA A 20 17.84 -4.24 16.23
CA ALA A 20 17.07 -5.46 16.45
C ALA A 20 17.22 -5.97 17.90
N LYS A 21 18.44 -6.00 18.42
CA LYS A 21 18.73 -6.39 19.81
C LYS A 21 18.06 -5.47 20.82
N GLU A 22 18.07 -4.16 20.57
CA GLU A 22 17.39 -3.18 21.41
C GLU A 22 15.88 -3.45 21.45
N ILE A 23 15.25 -3.67 20.30
CA ILE A 23 13.83 -4.02 20.19
C ILE A 23 13.53 -5.30 21.00
N THR A 24 14.26 -6.39 20.76
CA THR A 24 14.04 -7.67 21.47
C THR A 24 14.25 -7.56 22.98
N SER A 25 15.16 -6.67 23.43
CA SER A 25 15.40 -6.46 24.86
C SER A 25 14.17 -5.92 25.61
N HIS A 26 13.29 -5.20 24.93
CA HIS A 26 12.04 -4.68 25.50
C HIS A 26 10.91 -5.72 25.56
N PHE A 27 11.04 -6.86 24.88
CA PHE A 27 10.03 -7.91 24.86
C PHE A 27 10.27 -9.02 25.92
N GLU A 28 11.26 -8.85 26.81
CA GLU A 28 11.52 -9.77 27.94
C GLU A 28 11.66 -11.26 27.52
N GLY A 29 12.23 -11.51 26.35
CA GLY A 29 12.41 -12.87 25.80
C GLY A 29 11.21 -13.38 24.97
N SER A 30 10.16 -12.59 24.83
CA SER A 30 9.09 -12.82 23.86
C SER A 30 9.43 -12.18 22.50
N CYS A 31 8.69 -12.57 21.47
CA CYS A 31 8.75 -11.96 20.14
C CYS A 31 7.45 -11.16 19.89
N ALA A 32 7.47 -10.27 18.89
CA ALA A 32 6.31 -9.50 18.49
C ALA A 32 5.30 -10.37 17.73
N ASP A 33 4.00 -10.16 17.97
CA ASP A 33 2.92 -10.84 17.24
C ASP A 33 2.59 -10.17 15.90
N LEU A 34 2.84 -8.85 15.82
CA LEU A 34 2.56 -8.02 14.67
C LEU A 34 3.71 -7.03 14.46
N VAL A 35 4.23 -7.00 13.23
CA VAL A 35 5.18 -5.98 12.79
C VAL A 35 4.54 -5.19 11.64
N VAL A 36 4.57 -3.86 11.73
CA VAL A 36 4.02 -2.95 10.72
C VAL A 36 5.12 -2.02 10.22
N CYS A 37 5.25 -1.90 8.90
CA CYS A 37 6.16 -0.97 8.25
C CYS A 37 5.38 -0.04 7.30
N ASP A 38 5.28 1.24 7.66
CA ASP A 38 4.64 2.27 6.81
C ASP A 38 5.68 3.14 6.07
N GLY A 39 6.95 2.74 6.11
CA GLY A 39 8.06 3.50 5.53
C GLY A 39 7.90 3.66 4.01
N ALA A 40 8.18 4.87 3.52
CA ALA A 40 8.28 5.18 2.11
C ALA A 40 9.46 6.14 1.87
N PRO A 41 10.24 5.96 0.79
CA PRO A 41 11.26 6.92 0.39
C PRO A 41 10.61 8.18 -0.18
N ASP A 42 11.42 9.23 -0.35
CA ASP A 42 11.01 10.41 -1.09
C ASP A 42 10.74 10.04 -2.54
N VAL A 43 9.53 10.36 -3.00
CA VAL A 43 9.06 10.03 -4.35
C VAL A 43 9.78 10.92 -5.35
N THR A 44 10.55 10.33 -6.26
CA THR A 44 11.29 11.03 -7.31
C THR A 44 10.40 11.39 -8.50
N GLY A 45 9.27 10.69 -8.66
CA GLY A 45 8.37 10.81 -9.81
C GLY A 45 8.73 9.85 -10.95
N LEU A 46 9.84 9.13 -10.83
CA LEU A 46 10.18 8.01 -11.69
C LEU A 46 9.70 6.72 -11.01
N HIS A 47 8.51 6.26 -11.40
CA HIS A 47 7.82 5.16 -10.74
C HIS A 47 8.67 3.89 -10.59
N ASP A 48 9.46 3.53 -11.61
CA ASP A 48 10.33 2.35 -11.56
C ASP A 48 11.43 2.48 -10.49
N LEU A 49 12.02 3.68 -10.36
CA LEU A 49 13.04 3.95 -9.34
C LEU A 49 12.42 3.97 -7.95
N ASP A 50 11.25 4.60 -7.83
CA ASP A 50 10.52 4.69 -6.56
C ASP A 50 10.10 3.29 -6.08
N GLU A 51 9.65 2.41 -6.99
CA GLU A 51 9.35 1.01 -6.71
C GLU A 51 10.59 0.24 -6.26
N TYR A 52 11.73 0.41 -6.94
CA TYR A 52 12.99 -0.23 -6.56
C TYR A 52 13.46 0.19 -5.16
N ILE A 53 13.43 1.49 -4.85
CA ILE A 53 13.84 1.99 -3.53
C ILE A 53 12.86 1.52 -2.45
N GLN A 54 11.55 1.55 -2.71
CA GLN A 54 10.53 1.03 -1.78
C GLN A 54 10.75 -0.46 -1.50
N SER A 55 11.09 -1.22 -2.54
CA SER A 55 11.38 -2.64 -2.47
C SER A 55 12.63 -2.95 -1.62
N HIS A 56 13.68 -2.13 -1.72
CA HIS A 56 14.83 -2.21 -0.82
C HIS A 56 14.45 -1.94 0.64
N LEU A 57 13.59 -0.95 0.88
CA LEU A 57 13.10 -0.67 2.23
C LEU A 57 12.27 -1.83 2.79
N LEU A 58 11.44 -2.46 1.96
CA LEU A 58 10.67 -3.65 2.32
C LEU A 58 11.57 -4.82 2.69
N LEU A 59 12.66 -5.06 1.95
CA LEU A 59 13.63 -6.09 2.29
C LEU A 59 14.32 -5.82 3.63
N ALA A 60 14.75 -4.58 3.87
CA ALA A 60 15.34 -4.20 5.14
C ALA A 60 14.35 -4.40 6.30
N ALA A 61 13.07 -4.05 6.10
CA ALA A 61 12.00 -4.28 7.05
C ALA A 61 11.74 -5.78 7.29
N LEU A 62 11.74 -6.60 6.23
CA LEU A 62 11.58 -8.04 6.35
C LEU A 62 12.75 -8.67 7.14
N ASN A 63 13.98 -8.25 6.87
CA ASN A 63 15.17 -8.76 7.56
C ASN A 63 15.05 -8.54 9.07
N ILE A 64 14.81 -7.31 9.53
CA ILE A 64 14.60 -7.07 10.97
C ILE A 64 13.37 -7.81 11.50
N THR A 65 12.30 -7.95 10.70
CA THR A 65 11.10 -8.72 11.07
C THR A 65 11.44 -10.18 11.39
N THR A 66 12.33 -10.82 10.64
CA THR A 66 12.75 -12.21 10.92
C THR A 66 13.46 -12.39 12.27
N HIS A 67 14.01 -11.31 12.84
CA HIS A 67 14.63 -11.33 14.17
C HIS A 67 13.64 -11.05 15.32
N VAL A 68 12.55 -10.32 15.04
CA VAL A 68 11.65 -9.83 16.09
C VAL A 68 10.27 -10.48 16.08
N LEU A 69 9.84 -11.08 14.97
CA LEU A 69 8.50 -11.64 14.81
C LEU A 69 8.41 -13.07 15.37
N SER A 70 7.32 -13.38 16.06
CA SER A 70 7.02 -14.72 16.57
C SER A 70 6.60 -15.67 15.42
N ILE A 71 6.83 -16.97 15.59
CA ILE A 71 6.28 -17.98 14.68
C ILE A 71 4.75 -17.88 14.72
N GLY A 72 4.13 -17.81 13.55
CA GLY A 72 2.69 -17.57 13.41
C GLY A 72 2.28 -16.09 13.43
N GLY A 73 3.22 -15.17 13.67
CA GLY A 73 2.99 -13.73 13.66
C GLY A 73 2.60 -13.18 12.28
N THR A 74 2.18 -11.92 12.27
CA THR A 74 1.77 -11.18 11.06
C THR A 74 2.72 -10.03 10.76
N PHE A 75 3.04 -9.84 9.49
CA PHE A 75 3.84 -8.72 9.00
C PHE A 75 3.02 -7.92 7.99
N VAL A 76 2.93 -6.61 8.18
CA VAL A 76 2.24 -5.69 7.27
C VAL A 76 3.23 -4.64 6.79
N SER A 77 3.30 -4.41 5.49
CA SER A 77 4.19 -3.38 4.96
C SER A 77 3.59 -2.62 3.80
N LYS A 78 3.90 -1.33 3.72
CA LYS A 78 3.63 -0.49 2.55
C LYS A 78 4.50 -0.94 1.39
N ILE A 79 3.89 -1.03 0.21
CA ILE A 79 4.55 -1.34 -1.04
C ILE A 79 4.07 -0.37 -2.12
N PHE A 80 4.87 -0.18 -3.16
CA PHE A 80 4.41 0.39 -4.41
C PHE A 80 4.09 -0.77 -5.34
N ARG A 81 2.84 -0.82 -5.79
CA ARG A 81 2.35 -1.85 -6.67
C ARG A 81 2.74 -1.46 -8.10
N GLY A 82 3.87 -1.97 -8.57
CA GLY A 82 4.25 -1.84 -9.98
C GLY A 82 3.84 -3.05 -10.81
N LYS A 83 4.58 -3.29 -11.89
CA LYS A 83 4.27 -4.31 -12.89
C LYS A 83 4.56 -5.74 -12.40
N ASP A 84 5.62 -5.93 -11.61
CA ASP A 84 6.15 -7.25 -11.25
C ASP A 84 5.94 -7.66 -9.78
N VAL A 85 4.82 -7.23 -9.19
CA VAL A 85 4.53 -7.46 -7.76
C VAL A 85 4.41 -8.97 -7.46
N ASN A 86 4.10 -9.80 -8.45
CA ASN A 86 4.05 -11.25 -8.30
C ASN A 86 5.37 -11.83 -7.79
N LEU A 87 6.52 -11.33 -8.24
CA LEU A 87 7.81 -11.83 -7.79
C LEU A 87 8.03 -11.56 -6.30
N LEU A 88 7.65 -10.36 -5.86
CA LEU A 88 7.61 -9.97 -4.45
C LEU A 88 6.69 -10.90 -3.63
N PHE A 89 5.49 -11.19 -4.15
CA PHE A 89 4.55 -12.12 -3.49
C PHE A 89 5.15 -13.50 -3.29
N HIS A 90 5.82 -14.06 -4.30
CA HIS A 90 6.46 -15.37 -4.20
C HIS A 90 7.60 -15.36 -3.17
N GLN A 91 8.39 -14.30 -3.13
CA GLN A 91 9.49 -14.15 -2.15
C GLN A 91 8.97 -14.09 -0.72
N LEU A 92 7.90 -13.33 -0.48
CA LEU A 92 7.25 -13.27 0.84
C LEU A 92 6.59 -14.61 1.20
N SER A 93 6.02 -15.32 0.23
CA SER A 93 5.38 -16.63 0.45
C SER A 93 6.36 -17.73 0.88
N LEU A 94 7.69 -17.51 0.77
CA LEU A 94 8.69 -18.42 1.33
C LEU A 94 8.74 -18.36 2.86
N PHE A 95 8.34 -17.23 3.45
CA PHE A 95 8.42 -16.98 4.88
C PHE A 95 7.05 -16.94 5.56
N PHE A 96 5.96 -16.86 4.79
CA PHE A 96 4.61 -16.70 5.30
C PHE A 96 3.65 -17.65 4.59
N SER A 97 2.67 -18.17 5.32
CA SER A 97 1.72 -19.14 4.74
C SER A 97 0.71 -18.49 3.80
N SER A 98 0.40 -17.20 4.01
CA SER A 98 -0.53 -16.46 3.16
C SER A 98 -0.08 -15.02 3.04
N VAL A 99 -0.11 -14.49 1.82
CA VAL A 99 0.32 -13.14 1.51
C VAL A 99 -0.76 -12.47 0.69
N TYR A 100 -1.26 -11.32 1.15
CA TYR A 100 -2.36 -10.59 0.52
C TYR A 100 -1.91 -9.19 0.10
N CYS A 101 -2.34 -8.75 -1.09
CA CYS A 101 -2.24 -7.35 -1.50
C CYS A 101 -3.55 -6.63 -1.13
N VAL A 102 -3.48 -5.57 -0.34
CA VAL A 102 -4.64 -4.81 0.10
C VAL A 102 -4.41 -3.32 -0.12
N LYS A 103 -5.29 -2.70 -0.89
CA LYS A 103 -5.40 -1.24 -1.00
C LYS A 103 -6.58 -0.76 -0.15
N PRO A 104 -6.34 -0.14 1.02
CA PRO A 104 -7.42 0.27 1.91
C PRO A 104 -8.20 1.44 1.31
N ARG A 105 -9.48 1.60 1.71
CA ARG A 105 -10.34 2.70 1.23
C ARG A 105 -9.82 4.10 1.58
N SER A 106 -8.96 4.20 2.60
CA SER A 106 -8.31 5.44 2.99
C SER A 106 -7.15 5.83 2.07
N SER A 107 -6.64 4.90 1.26
CA SER A 107 -5.60 5.16 0.27
C SER A 107 -6.17 5.88 -0.94
N ARG A 108 -5.39 6.77 -1.55
CA ARG A 108 -5.81 7.50 -2.75
C ARG A 108 -5.90 6.55 -3.93
N ASN A 109 -7.00 6.58 -4.66
CA ASN A 109 -7.17 5.69 -5.82
C ASN A 109 -6.06 5.90 -6.88
N SER A 110 -5.61 7.15 -7.05
CA SER A 110 -4.54 7.53 -7.99
C SER A 110 -3.12 7.19 -7.52
N SER A 111 -2.93 6.69 -6.30
CA SER A 111 -1.61 6.29 -5.81
C SER A 111 -1.31 4.85 -6.20
N ILE A 112 -0.06 4.55 -6.54
CA ILE A 112 0.41 3.16 -6.72
C ILE A 112 0.67 2.46 -5.37
N GLU A 113 0.46 3.15 -4.25
CA GLU A 113 0.60 2.57 -2.92
C GLU A 113 -0.41 1.44 -2.67
N SER A 114 0.08 0.37 -2.09
CA SER A 114 -0.70 -0.75 -1.58
C SER A 114 -0.03 -1.28 -0.32
N PHE A 115 -0.70 -2.17 0.39
CA PHE A 115 -0.13 -2.85 1.56
C PHE A 115 -0.05 -4.34 1.28
N VAL A 116 1.07 -4.94 1.66
CA VAL A 116 1.17 -6.39 1.74
C VAL A 116 0.86 -6.84 3.17
N VAL A 117 0.01 -7.85 3.30
CA VAL A 117 -0.36 -8.46 4.57
C VAL A 117 0.10 -9.92 4.54
N CYS A 118 1.17 -10.19 5.26
CA CYS A 118 1.81 -11.49 5.37
C CYS A 118 1.37 -12.16 6.68
N VAL A 119 0.67 -13.28 6.59
CA VAL A 119 0.05 -13.96 7.73
C VAL A 119 0.73 -15.31 7.98
N ASN A 120 0.85 -15.66 9.25
CA ASN A 120 1.39 -16.93 9.74
C ASN A 120 2.86 -17.11 9.31
N TYR A 121 3.74 -16.35 9.98
CA TYR A 121 5.19 -16.45 9.79
C TYR A 121 5.68 -17.88 10.03
N ASN A 122 6.24 -18.48 8.99
CA ASN A 122 6.72 -19.85 8.93
C ASN A 122 7.99 -19.90 8.08
N PRO A 123 9.16 -19.52 8.64
CA PRO A 123 10.41 -19.55 7.91
C PRO A 123 10.82 -20.99 7.57
N PRO A 124 11.63 -21.21 6.51
CA PRO A 124 12.14 -22.52 6.16
C PRO A 124 12.92 -23.17 7.32
N THR A 125 12.81 -24.50 7.45
CA THR A 125 13.52 -25.25 8.51
C THR A 125 15.03 -25.02 8.42
N GLY A 126 15.63 -24.53 9.49
CA GLY A 126 17.07 -24.23 9.54
C GLY A 126 17.46 -22.86 8.97
N TYR A 127 16.48 -22.00 8.65
CA TYR A 127 16.73 -20.60 8.34
C TYR A 127 17.30 -19.89 9.57
N ILE A 128 18.45 -19.25 9.39
CA ILE A 128 19.08 -18.42 10.42
C ILE A 128 18.95 -16.96 9.98
N PRO A 129 18.18 -16.13 10.73
CA PRO A 129 18.12 -14.70 10.49
C PRO A 129 19.51 -14.07 10.51
N SER A 130 19.84 -13.29 9.47
CA SER A 130 21.06 -12.47 9.43
C SER A 130 20.70 -11.07 8.95
N MET A 131 21.33 -10.07 9.56
CA MET A 131 21.24 -8.67 9.15
C MET A 131 22.24 -8.32 8.03
N ASP A 132 23.04 -9.28 7.57
CA ASP A 132 23.91 -9.10 6.41
C ASP A 132 23.04 -8.97 5.15
N ASN A 133 23.13 -7.82 4.47
CA ASN A 133 22.25 -7.49 3.34
C ASN A 133 22.76 -8.08 2.01
N PRO A 134 22.18 -9.17 1.47
CA PRO A 134 22.58 -9.77 0.18
C PRO A 134 22.50 -8.83 -1.01
N LEU A 135 21.66 -7.80 -0.96
CA LEU A 135 21.44 -6.88 -2.08
C LEU A 135 22.26 -5.58 -2.04
N LEU A 136 22.81 -5.19 -0.88
CA LEU A 136 23.58 -3.94 -0.77
C LEU A 136 25.06 -4.11 -1.11
N GLN A 137 25.56 -5.35 -1.13
CA GLN A 137 26.94 -5.66 -1.48
C GLN A 137 27.00 -6.31 -2.86
N THR A 138 26.84 -5.49 -3.90
CA THR A 138 27.07 -5.89 -5.32
C THR A 138 28.47 -6.43 -5.56
N ASN A 139 29.42 -6.16 -4.65
CA ASN A 139 30.78 -6.68 -4.70
C ASN A 139 31.00 -7.66 -3.54
N ALA A 140 30.97 -8.95 -3.86
CA ALA A 140 31.43 -10.07 -3.02
C ALA A 140 30.50 -10.57 -1.89
N PHE A 141 29.23 -10.86 -2.18
CA PHE A 141 28.52 -11.87 -1.39
C PHE A 141 29.19 -13.24 -1.56
N ASN A 142 29.92 -13.70 -0.54
CA ASN A 142 30.52 -15.02 -0.55
C ASN A 142 29.42 -16.05 -0.26
N LEU A 143 28.69 -16.46 -1.30
CA LEU A 143 27.61 -17.47 -1.22
C LEU A 143 28.07 -18.76 -0.51
N SER A 144 29.38 -19.03 -0.51
CA SER A 144 30.01 -20.15 0.17
C SER A 144 29.80 -20.14 1.69
N SER A 145 29.78 -18.97 2.35
CA SER A 145 29.74 -18.83 3.81
C SER A 145 28.35 -18.87 4.43
N LEU A 146 27.29 -18.82 3.62
CA LEU A 146 25.91 -18.91 4.12
C LEU A 146 25.52 -20.36 4.45
N PRO A 147 24.64 -20.60 5.44
CA PRO A 147 23.99 -21.89 5.63
C PRO A 147 23.29 -22.33 4.34
N GLU A 148 23.31 -23.62 4.01
CA GLU A 148 22.77 -24.17 2.75
C GLU A 148 21.30 -23.78 2.51
N VAL A 149 20.50 -23.70 3.57
CA VAL A 149 19.10 -23.24 3.55
C VAL A 149 19.01 -21.77 3.12
N ASN A 150 19.93 -20.92 3.58
CA ASN A 150 19.98 -19.50 3.21
C ASN A 150 20.48 -19.28 1.77
N LYS A 151 21.08 -20.30 1.11
CA LYS A 151 21.50 -20.23 -0.31
C LYS A 151 20.35 -20.49 -1.29
N SER A 152 19.28 -21.14 -0.84
CA SER A 152 18.11 -21.47 -1.66
C SER A 152 17.02 -20.39 -1.64
N VAL A 153 17.20 -19.34 -0.81
CA VAL A 153 16.29 -18.19 -0.78
C VAL A 153 16.62 -17.32 -1.99
N VAL A 154 15.69 -17.26 -2.94
CA VAL A 154 15.81 -16.45 -4.16
C VAL A 154 16.13 -15.00 -3.75
N PRO A 155 17.15 -14.36 -4.34
CA PRO A 155 17.45 -12.97 -4.05
C PRO A 155 16.20 -12.13 -4.30
N PHE A 156 15.94 -11.19 -3.41
CA PHE A 156 14.78 -10.32 -3.55
C PHE A 156 15.00 -9.44 -4.80
N ILE A 157 14.07 -9.50 -5.75
CA ILE A 157 14.20 -8.88 -7.08
C ILE A 157 12.92 -8.08 -7.27
N ALA A 158 13.10 -6.77 -7.31
CA ALA A 158 12.02 -5.82 -7.49
C ALA A 158 11.75 -5.47 -8.96
N CYS A 159 12.68 -5.80 -9.86
CA CYS A 159 12.64 -5.36 -11.24
C CYS A 159 12.64 -6.56 -12.18
N GLY A 160 11.54 -6.75 -12.92
CA GLY A 160 11.51 -7.56 -14.13
C GLY A 160 11.78 -6.71 -15.37
N ASP A 161 11.65 -7.34 -16.53
CA ASP A 161 11.86 -6.73 -17.84
C ASP A 161 10.86 -5.59 -18.08
N LEU A 162 11.38 -4.40 -18.42
CA LEU A 162 10.68 -3.15 -18.71
C LEU A 162 9.62 -3.25 -19.84
N SER A 163 9.53 -4.38 -20.53
CA SER A 163 8.64 -4.59 -21.68
C SER A 163 7.16 -4.80 -21.34
N GLN A 164 6.79 -5.00 -20.06
CA GLN A 164 5.42 -5.39 -19.69
C GLN A 164 4.47 -4.21 -19.43
N PHE A 165 3.16 -4.47 -19.58
CA PHE A 165 2.08 -3.51 -19.33
C PHE A 165 1.76 -3.39 -17.83
N ASP A 166 1.47 -2.18 -17.36
CA ASP A 166 1.05 -1.83 -15.99
C ASP A 166 -0.46 -1.69 -15.92
N SER A 167 -1.09 -2.19 -14.86
CA SER A 167 -2.53 -1.99 -14.65
C SER A 167 -2.92 -0.53 -14.33
N ASP A 168 -2.01 0.26 -13.77
CA ASP A 168 -2.30 1.63 -13.30
C ASP A 168 -1.74 2.73 -14.24
N MET A 169 -1.02 2.35 -15.30
CA MET A 169 -0.47 3.29 -16.29
C MET A 169 -1.40 3.37 -17.52
N THR A 170 -1.56 4.57 -18.08
CA THR A 170 -2.31 4.76 -19.33
C THR A 170 -1.38 4.58 -20.52
N TYR A 171 -1.63 3.54 -21.33
CA TYR A 171 -0.85 3.24 -22.54
C TYR A 171 -1.46 3.90 -23.77
N PRO A 172 -0.65 4.28 -24.77
CA PRO A 172 -1.17 4.64 -26.09
C PRO A 172 -1.95 3.45 -26.65
N LEU A 173 -3.22 3.64 -27.00
CA LEU A 173 -4.04 2.60 -27.61
C LEU A 173 -3.52 2.31 -29.03
N GLU A 174 -3.25 1.05 -29.34
CA GLU A 174 -3.18 0.61 -30.73
C GLU A 174 -4.61 0.54 -31.28
N GLU A 175 -4.92 1.48 -32.20
CA GLU A 175 -6.19 1.66 -32.95
C GLU A 175 -7.51 1.60 -32.17
N ASP A 176 -8.21 2.74 -32.09
CA ASP A 176 -9.66 3.00 -31.89
C ASP A 176 -10.55 1.98 -31.13
N CYS A 177 -10.00 1.26 -30.15
CA CYS A 177 -10.73 0.33 -29.30
C CYS A 177 -11.31 1.03 -28.06
N CYS A 178 -12.03 2.13 -28.27
CA CYS A 178 -12.80 2.80 -27.23
C CYS A 178 -14.11 2.03 -26.99
N LEU A 179 -14.15 1.20 -25.95
CA LEU A 179 -15.41 0.67 -25.41
C LEU A 179 -16.19 1.80 -24.70
N PRO A 180 -17.54 1.79 -24.75
CA PRO A 180 -18.32 2.76 -24.01
C PRO A 180 -18.03 2.63 -22.50
N PRO A 181 -17.97 3.74 -21.76
CA PRO A 181 -17.68 3.71 -20.33
C PRO A 181 -18.74 2.89 -19.59
N VAL A 182 -18.31 1.98 -18.71
CA VAL A 182 -19.19 1.11 -17.89
C VAL A 182 -20.20 1.94 -17.09
N GLN A 183 -19.81 3.16 -16.70
CA GLN A 183 -20.69 4.14 -16.08
C GLN A 183 -20.45 5.50 -16.73
N ALA A 184 -21.48 6.06 -17.35
CA ALA A 184 -21.41 7.39 -17.92
C ALA A 184 -21.13 8.43 -16.80
N PRO A 185 -20.38 9.50 -17.09
CA PRO A 185 -20.18 10.58 -16.14
C PRO A 185 -21.52 11.08 -15.59
N ILE A 186 -21.63 11.13 -14.27
CA ILE A 186 -22.74 11.83 -13.61
C ILE A 186 -22.78 13.28 -14.07
N ASN A 187 -23.98 13.81 -14.28
CA ASN A 187 -24.15 15.20 -14.70
C ASN A 187 -23.42 16.13 -13.71
N PRO A 188 -22.67 17.12 -14.21
CA PRO A 188 -21.94 18.01 -13.33
C PRO A 188 -22.92 18.78 -12.42
N PRO A 189 -22.59 18.98 -11.14
CA PRO A 189 -23.49 19.67 -10.20
C PRO A 189 -23.81 21.11 -10.60
N TYR A 190 -22.98 21.74 -11.43
CA TYR A 190 -23.22 23.09 -11.98
C TYR A 190 -24.10 23.12 -13.23
N LYS A 191 -24.55 21.96 -13.76
CA LYS A 191 -25.38 21.89 -14.97
C LYS A 191 -26.66 22.72 -14.83
N MET A 192 -27.28 22.67 -13.64
CA MET A 192 -28.49 23.44 -13.30
C MET A 192 -28.23 24.95 -13.35
N ALA A 193 -27.13 25.40 -12.75
CA ALA A 193 -26.73 26.80 -12.77
C ALA A 193 -26.44 27.29 -14.19
N CYS A 194 -25.78 26.46 -15.02
CA CYS A 194 -25.53 26.77 -16.42
C CYS A 194 -26.83 26.86 -17.25
N THR A 195 -27.84 26.04 -16.95
CA THR A 195 -29.14 26.10 -17.64
C THR A 195 -29.95 27.33 -17.23
N MET A 196 -29.93 27.68 -15.94
CA MET A 196 -30.59 28.89 -15.40
C MET A 196 -29.99 30.18 -15.95
N LYS A 197 -28.68 30.21 -16.24
CA LYS A 197 -28.01 31.37 -16.83
C LYS A 197 -28.45 31.67 -18.27
N HIS A 198 -29.07 30.71 -18.96
CA HIS A 198 -29.55 30.87 -20.35
C HIS A 198 -31.02 31.33 -20.46
N GLY A 199 -31.64 31.77 -19.36
CA GLY A 199 -32.83 32.62 -19.41
C GLY A 199 -34.19 31.94 -19.57
N ASP A 200 -34.26 30.61 -19.69
CA ASP A 200 -35.55 29.89 -19.78
C ASP A 200 -35.71 28.89 -18.62
N ILE A 201 -36.19 29.39 -17.48
CA ILE A 201 -36.41 28.62 -16.25
C ILE A 201 -37.38 27.45 -16.49
N THR A 202 -38.45 27.68 -17.26
CA THR A 202 -39.53 26.70 -17.53
C THR A 202 -39.06 25.55 -18.43
N SER A 203 -38.10 25.80 -19.32
CA SER A 203 -37.51 24.80 -20.21
C SER A 203 -36.44 23.94 -19.52
N ALA A 204 -35.78 24.51 -18.49
CA ALA A 204 -34.75 23.81 -17.72
C ALA A 204 -35.36 22.77 -16.76
N MET A 205 -36.48 23.09 -16.12
CA MET A 205 -37.17 22.18 -15.19
C MET A 205 -37.74 20.95 -15.90
N ASN A 206 -38.38 21.13 -17.06
CA ASN A 206 -38.89 20.03 -17.88
C ASN A 206 -37.78 19.10 -18.44
N ARG A 207 -36.57 19.62 -18.71
CA ARG A 207 -35.44 18.82 -19.20
C ARG A 207 -34.70 18.03 -18.11
N LEU A 208 -34.94 18.35 -16.85
CA LEU A 208 -34.33 17.70 -15.69
C LEU A 208 -35.27 16.70 -14.98
N GLY A 209 -36.52 16.54 -15.45
CA GLY A 209 -37.45 15.53 -14.97
C GLY A 209 -37.88 15.70 -13.51
N LEU A 210 -37.90 16.93 -13.01
CA LEU A 210 -38.39 17.25 -11.68
C LEU A 210 -39.87 17.64 -11.81
N GLU A 211 -40.79 16.75 -11.40
CA GLU A 211 -42.21 17.06 -11.27
C GLU A 211 -42.44 17.99 -10.06
N ASP A 212 -43.43 18.88 -10.17
CA ASP A 212 -43.86 19.77 -9.09
C ASP A 212 -44.31 18.92 -7.88
N CYS A 213 -43.55 18.96 -6.79
CA CYS A 213 -44.04 18.49 -5.51
C CYS A 213 -45.06 19.50 -5.00
N ASP A 214 -46.33 19.09 -4.94
CA ASP A 214 -47.46 19.87 -4.43
C ASP A 214 -47.13 20.65 -3.15
N ASP A 215 -47.41 21.96 -3.20
CA ASP A 215 -47.45 22.89 -2.09
C ASP A 215 -48.53 22.51 -1.07
N SER A 216 -48.20 21.61 -0.14
CA SER A 216 -48.95 21.50 1.11
C SER A 216 -48.04 21.19 2.29
N CYS A 217 -47.13 22.13 2.61
CA CYS A 217 -46.53 22.19 3.94
C CYS A 217 -47.02 23.47 4.63
N THR A 218 -48.21 23.38 5.22
CA THR A 218 -48.76 24.37 6.13
C THR A 218 -47.74 24.68 7.22
N ILE A 219 -47.24 25.91 7.21
CA ILE A 219 -46.45 26.50 8.30
C ILE A 219 -47.41 26.65 9.49
N THR A 220 -47.32 25.75 10.47
CA THR A 220 -47.90 26.01 11.79
C THR A 220 -46.95 26.92 12.55
N ASP A 221 -47.29 28.20 12.54
CA ASP A 221 -46.74 29.23 13.40
C ASP A 221 -47.14 28.94 14.86
N LYS A 222 -46.15 28.71 15.73
CA LYS A 222 -46.34 28.70 17.19
C LYS A 222 -45.10 29.27 17.86
N SER A 223 -45.03 30.58 17.87
CA SER A 223 -44.33 31.30 18.93
C SER A 223 -45.03 32.65 19.21
N HIS A 224 -45.51 32.81 20.45
CA HIS A 224 -45.96 34.05 21.11
C HIS A 224 -47.37 34.53 20.71
N GLU A 225 -48.35 34.77 21.59
CA GLU A 225 -48.43 35.18 23.00
C GLU A 225 -49.62 34.47 23.70
N LEU A 226 -49.67 34.38 25.03
CA LEU A 226 -50.63 35.18 25.83
C LEU A 226 -51.92 35.60 25.09
#